data_AF-A0A8X6FDR0-F1
#
_entry.id   AF-A0A8X6FDR0-F1
#
_cell.length_a   1.000
_cell.length_b   1.000
_cell.length_c   1.000
_cell.angle_alpha   90.00
_cell.angle_beta   90.00
_cell.angle_gamma   90.00
#
_symmetry.space_group_name_H-M   'P 1'
#
loop_
_entity.id
_entity.type
_entity.pdbx_description
1 polymer ?
#
loop_
_entity_poly.entity_id
_entity_poly.type
_entity_poly.pdbx_seq_one_letter_code
_entity_poly.pdbx_strand_id
1 'polypeptide(L)'
;MSRFRILFIDEINARNHLKSFSVRFIGKLRSYLPATHIGILVDSDQRRHSAVRVDFQNIVDISLKPGSYYQIVGEALCDHVEPVTVRATLVRNVDGVDMKMYKQAVRDRRAYLYELS
;
A
#
# COMPACT_ATOMS: atom_id res chain seq x y z
N MET A 1 0.99 -19.51 7.87
CA MET A 1 1.35 -18.07 7.78
C MET A 1 0.79 -17.51 6.48
N SER A 2 -0.05 -16.47 6.52
CA SER A 2 -0.57 -15.83 5.30
C SER A 2 0.57 -15.17 4.52
N ARG A 3 0.69 -15.47 3.22
CA ARG A 3 1.75 -14.93 2.35
C ARG A 3 1.33 -13.55 1.85
N PHE A 4 1.99 -12.49 2.32
CA PHE A 4 1.72 -11.12 1.84
C PHE A 4 2.04 -10.99 0.34
N ARG A 5 1.05 -10.58 -0.46
CA ARG A 5 1.25 -10.29 -1.88
C ARG A 5 1.78 -8.88 -2.04
N ILE A 6 2.86 -8.71 -2.81
CA ILE A 6 3.34 -7.38 -3.21
C ILE A 6 2.40 -6.87 -4.30
N LEU A 7 1.67 -5.79 -4.03
CA LEU A 7 0.69 -5.20 -4.94
C LEU A 7 0.96 -3.70 -5.13
N PHE A 8 0.59 -3.17 -6.29
CA PHE A 8 0.47 -1.73 -6.53
C PHE A 8 -0.91 -1.24 -6.08
N ILE A 9 -1.06 0.07 -5.83
CA ILE A 9 -2.31 0.64 -5.30
C ILE A 9 -3.51 0.37 -6.23
N ASP A 10 -3.34 0.50 -7.55
CA ASP A 10 -4.38 0.13 -8.53
C ASP A 10 -4.84 -1.32 -8.38
N GLU A 11 -3.89 -2.21 -8.10
CA GLU A 11 -4.14 -3.64 -7.96
C GLU A 11 -4.83 -3.97 -6.62
N ILE A 12 -4.67 -3.14 -5.60
CA ILE A 12 -5.40 -3.24 -4.34
C ILE A 12 -6.86 -2.89 -4.59
N ASN A 13 -7.12 -1.75 -5.23
CA ASN A 13 -8.48 -1.29 -5.52
C ASN A 13 -9.23 -2.23 -6.46
N ALA A 14 -8.57 -2.80 -7.48
CA ALA A 14 -9.17 -3.81 -8.35
C ALA A 14 -9.64 -5.08 -7.60
N ARG A 15 -9.18 -5.30 -6.36
CA ARG A 15 -9.53 -6.43 -5.51
C ARG A 15 -10.56 -6.08 -4.43
N ASN A 16 -11.26 -4.94 -4.55
CA ASN A 16 -12.32 -4.55 -3.62
C ASN A 16 -13.54 -5.49 -3.64
N HIS A 17 -13.58 -6.46 -4.57
CA HIS A 17 -14.58 -7.52 -4.61
C HIS A 17 -14.29 -8.70 -3.66
N LEU A 18 -13.07 -8.76 -3.10
CA LEU A 18 -12.72 -9.76 -2.09
C LEU A 18 -13.30 -9.37 -0.72
N LYS A 19 -13.19 -10.25 0.29
CA LYS A 19 -13.57 -9.92 1.68
C LYS A 19 -12.42 -9.22 2.40
N SER A 20 -11.26 -9.86 2.43
CA SER A 20 -10.02 -9.26 2.89
C SER A 20 -8.82 -9.98 2.28
N PHE A 21 -7.66 -9.33 2.25
CA PHE A 21 -6.42 -9.97 1.85
C PHE A 21 -5.18 -9.31 2.47
N SER A 22 -4.17 -10.13 2.75
CA SER A 22 -2.87 -9.64 3.25
C SER A 22 -2.05 -9.02 2.11
N VAL A 23 -1.62 -7.78 2.27
CA VAL A 23 -0.95 -6.99 1.24
C VAL A 23 0.36 -6.36 1.74
N ARG A 24 1.31 -6.21 0.83
CA ARG A 24 2.48 -5.33 0.95
C ARG A 24 2.49 -4.38 -0.24
N PHE A 25 2.64 -3.09 -0.01
CA PHE A 25 2.74 -2.09 -1.08
C PHE A 25 3.62 -0.91 -0.67
N ILE A 26 4.01 -0.09 -1.64
CA ILE A 26 4.65 1.20 -1.41
C ILE A 26 3.71 2.28 -1.97
N GLY A 27 3.54 3.37 -1.24
CA GLY A 27 2.78 4.53 -1.68
C GLY A 27 3.32 5.83 -1.11
N LYS A 28 3.05 6.93 -1.81
CA LYS A 28 3.34 8.29 -1.33
C LYS A 28 2.22 8.72 -0.40
N LEU A 29 2.56 9.13 0.82
CA LEU A 29 1.58 9.65 1.77
C LEU A 29 1.09 11.02 1.30
N ARG A 30 -0.17 11.14 0.93
CA ARG A 30 -0.79 12.41 0.53
C ARG A 30 -1.23 13.23 1.73
N SER A 31 -1.91 12.58 2.68
CA SER A 31 -2.39 13.21 3.91
C SER A 31 -2.44 12.20 5.04
N TYR A 32 -2.32 12.70 6.28
CA TYR A 32 -2.46 11.91 7.50
C TYR A 32 -3.19 12.75 8.55
N LEU A 33 -4.20 12.16 9.18
CA LEU A 33 -4.97 12.77 10.25
C LEU A 33 -4.65 12.05 11.57
N PRO A 34 -3.87 12.67 12.48
CA PRO A 34 -3.50 12.04 13.74
C PRO A 34 -4.69 11.65 14.61
N ALA A 35 -5.75 12.47 14.62
CA ALA A 35 -6.94 12.23 15.44
C ALA A 35 -7.64 10.89 15.14
N THR A 36 -7.58 10.42 13.88
CA THR A 36 -8.22 9.17 13.45
C THR A 36 -7.21 8.08 13.11
N HIS A 37 -5.91 8.38 13.16
CA HIS A 37 -4.83 7.50 12.68
C HIS A 37 -4.99 7.09 11.21
N ILE A 38 -5.75 7.86 10.41
CA ILE A 38 -5.99 7.55 9.01
C ILE A 38 -5.05 8.36 8.12
N GLY A 39 -4.35 7.68 7.22
CA GLY A 39 -3.62 8.30 6.12
C GLY A 39 -4.14 7.88 4.75
N ILE A 40 -3.86 8.69 3.74
CA ILE A 40 -4.19 8.42 2.35
C ILE A 40 -2.91 8.27 1.56
N LEU A 41 -2.69 7.10 0.94
CA LEU A 41 -1.53 6.81 0.10
C LEU A 41 -1.92 6.74 -1.38
N VAL A 42 -1.04 7.21 -2.25
CA VAL A 42 -1.22 7.23 -3.72
C VAL A 42 0.01 6.65 -4.44
N ASP A 43 -0.17 6.13 -5.66
CA ASP A 43 0.91 5.47 -6.43
C ASP A 43 1.91 6.45 -7.07
N SER A 44 1.50 7.70 -7.31
CA SER A 44 2.36 8.83 -7.75
C SER A 44 1.58 10.16 -7.80
N ASP A 45 2.25 11.26 -8.14
CA ASP A 45 1.64 12.59 -8.37
C ASP A 45 0.90 12.70 -9.73
N GLN A 46 0.72 11.62 -10.50
CA GLN A 46 0.05 11.67 -11.80
C GLN A 46 -1.47 11.48 -11.73
N ARG A 47 -2.15 12.08 -12.71
CA ARG A 47 -3.57 12.46 -12.77
C ARG A 47 -4.62 11.34 -12.56
N ARG A 48 -4.26 10.06 -12.56
CA ARG A 48 -5.16 8.97 -12.14
C ARG A 48 -4.86 8.65 -10.67
N HIS A 49 -5.54 9.37 -9.78
CA HIS A 49 -5.35 9.24 -8.34
C HIS A 49 -6.02 7.99 -7.77
N SER A 50 -5.48 6.81 -8.07
CA SER A 50 -5.80 5.65 -7.24
C SER A 50 -5.20 5.88 -5.86
N ALA A 51 -6.08 5.88 -4.87
CA ALA A 51 -5.73 6.06 -3.48
C ALA A 51 -6.08 4.80 -2.70
N VAL A 52 -5.38 4.58 -1.60
CA VAL A 52 -5.72 3.59 -0.57
C VAL A 52 -5.77 4.33 0.76
N ARG A 53 -6.81 4.05 1.54
CA ARG A 53 -6.90 4.52 2.92
C ARG A 53 -6.10 3.56 3.78
N VAL A 54 -5.25 4.07 4.65
CA VAL A 54 -4.46 3.26 5.58
C VAL A 54 -4.79 3.67 7.00
N ASP A 55 -5.21 2.68 7.78
CA ASP A 55 -5.45 2.80 9.20
C ASP A 55 -4.18 2.39 9.97
N PHE A 56 -3.61 3.38 10.66
CA PHE A 56 -2.37 3.26 11.44
C PHE A 56 -2.62 3.07 12.93
N GLN A 57 -3.85 2.80 13.39
CA GLN A 57 -4.17 2.68 14.83
C GLN A 57 -3.30 1.66 15.60
N ASN A 58 -2.79 0.63 14.90
CA ASN A 58 -1.97 -0.43 15.50
C ASN A 58 -0.46 -0.15 15.43
N ILE A 59 -0.04 1.01 14.93
CA ILE A 59 1.38 1.39 14.85
C ILE A 59 1.68 2.36 15.99
N VAL A 60 2.60 1.96 16.87
CA VAL A 60 3.08 2.78 18.00
C VAL A 60 4.22 3.69 17.53
N ASP A 61 4.31 4.90 18.10
CA ASP A 61 5.39 5.88 17.88
C ASP A 61 5.65 6.24 16.40
N ILE A 62 4.57 6.43 15.64
CA ILE A 62 4.66 6.74 14.22
C ILE A 62 4.77 8.25 13.95
N SER A 63 5.82 8.65 13.23
CA SER A 63 5.95 10.01 12.67
C SER A 63 5.78 9.94 11.15
N LEU A 64 4.60 10.34 10.67
CA LEU A 64 4.25 10.33 9.25
C LEU A 64 4.37 11.72 8.64
N LYS A 65 5.08 11.82 7.52
CA LYS A 65 5.31 13.06 6.79
C LYS A 65 4.59 13.02 5.44
N PRO A 66 3.58 13.88 5.21
CA PRO A 66 2.99 14.04 3.88
C PRO A 66 4.08 14.36 2.84
N GLY A 67 3.97 13.75 1.66
CA GLY A 67 4.95 13.83 0.59
C GLY A 67 6.00 12.71 0.60
N SER A 68 6.22 12.03 1.73
CA SER A 68 7.15 10.91 1.83
C SER A 68 6.55 9.58 1.34
N TYR A 69 7.42 8.66 0.91
CA TYR A 69 7.06 7.30 0.53
C TYR A 69 7.15 6.35 1.71
N TYR A 70 6.16 5.48 1.81
CA TYR A 70 6.09 4.46 2.86
C TYR A 70 5.81 3.08 2.27
N GLN A 71 6.54 2.08 2.76
CA GLN A 71 6.18 0.68 2.60
C GLN A 71 5.20 0.29 3.70
N ILE A 72 4.05 -0.25 3.29
CA ILE A 72 2.99 -0.72 4.18
C ILE A 72 2.85 -2.23 4.04
N VAL A 73 2.69 -2.91 5.17
CA VAL A 73 2.23 -4.30 5.24
C VAL A 73 1.00 -4.33 6.14
N GLY A 74 -0.05 -5.01 5.71
CA GLY A 74 -1.29 -5.07 6.46
C GLY A 74 -2.35 -5.94 5.82
N GLU A 75 -3.56 -5.82 6.35
CA GLU A 75 -4.76 -6.47 5.83
C GLU A 75 -5.65 -5.42 5.13
N ALA A 76 -5.90 -5.63 3.84
CA ALA A 76 -6.89 -4.87 3.09
C ALA A 76 -8.29 -5.38 3.47
N LEU A 77 -9.13 -4.48 3.96
CA LEU A 77 -10.54 -4.70 4.23
C LEU A 77 -11.32 -4.22 3.02
N CYS A 78 -12.00 -5.14 2.35
CA CYS A 78 -12.73 -4.89 1.12
C CYS A 78 -14.23 -4.99 1.44
N ASP A 79 -14.89 -3.85 1.40
CA ASP A 79 -16.29 -3.66 1.77
C ASP A 79 -17.08 -2.99 0.63
N HIS A 80 -16.57 -3.05 -0.60
CA HIS A 80 -17.07 -2.33 -1.78
C HIS A 80 -17.04 -0.80 -1.63
N VAL A 81 -16.37 -0.26 -0.60
CA VAL A 81 -16.13 1.18 -0.45
C VAL A 81 -14.79 1.52 -1.12
N GLU A 82 -14.79 2.55 -1.96
CA GLU A 82 -13.58 3.11 -2.53
C GLU A 82 -13.21 4.43 -1.82
N PRO A 83 -11.94 4.65 -1.45
CA PRO A 83 -10.81 3.74 -1.61
C PRO A 83 -10.78 2.60 -0.57
N VAL A 84 -10.19 1.46 -0.93
CA VAL A 84 -10.00 0.31 -0.02
C VAL A 84 -9.25 0.76 1.25
N THR A 85 -9.67 0.24 2.41
CA THR A 85 -8.99 0.51 3.69
C THR A 85 -8.03 -0.62 4.03
N VAL A 86 -6.75 -0.31 4.24
CA VAL A 86 -5.73 -1.24 4.73
C VAL A 86 -5.46 -0.97 6.20
N ARG A 87 -5.66 -1.97 7.05
CA ARG A 87 -5.21 -1.95 8.45
C ARG A 87 -3.72 -2.28 8.49
N ALA A 88 -2.90 -1.29 8.81
CA ALA A 88 -1.45 -1.45 8.85
C ALA A 88 -1.01 -2.31 10.04
N THR A 89 -0.06 -3.20 9.78
CA THR A 89 0.69 -3.96 10.80
C THR A 89 2.16 -3.54 10.82
N LEU A 90 2.68 -3.05 9.69
CA LEU A 90 4.02 -2.49 9.58
C LEU A 90 4.03 -1.32 8.61
N VAL A 91 4.83 -0.32 8.95
CA VAL A 91 5.12 0.86 8.15
C VAL A 91 6.62 1.14 8.18
N ARG A 92 7.20 1.50 7.03
CA ARG A 92 8.59 1.97 6.94
C ARG A 92 8.68 3.14 5.99
N ASN A 93 9.34 4.21 6.40
CA ASN A 93 9.75 5.26 5.47
C ASN A 93 10.73 4.65 4.47
N VAL A 94 10.51 4.92 3.19
CA VAL A 94 11.35 4.44 2.08
C VAL A 94 11.68 5.61 1.15
N ASP A 95 11.84 6.81 1.70
CA ASP A 95 12.34 7.94 0.95
C ASP A 95 13.72 7.63 0.39
N GLY A 96 13.96 8.03 -0.87
CA GLY A 96 15.17 7.69 -1.61
C GLY A 96 15.10 6.39 -2.41
N VAL A 97 14.02 5.60 -2.30
CA VAL A 97 13.80 4.47 -3.21
C VAL A 97 13.49 4.98 -4.62
N ASP A 98 14.20 4.45 -5.62
CA ASP A 98 13.84 4.64 -7.02
C ASP A 98 12.56 3.83 -7.32
N MET A 99 11.44 4.54 -7.42
CA MET A 99 10.13 3.93 -7.66
C MET A 99 10.02 3.26 -9.03
N LYS A 100 10.79 3.69 -10.03
CA LYS A 100 10.81 3.07 -11.36
C LYS A 100 11.50 1.70 -11.27
N MET A 101 12.67 1.64 -10.64
CA MET A 101 13.40 0.38 -10.42
C MET A 101 12.61 -0.57 -9.51
N TYR A 102 11.99 -0.06 -8.45
CA TYR A 102 11.12 -0.87 -7.59
C TYR A 102 9.98 -1.53 -8.39
N LYS A 103 9.25 -0.73 -9.20
CA LYS A 103 8.15 -1.25 -10.02
C LYS A 103 8.65 -2.30 -11.01
N GLN A 104 9.83 -2.11 -11.60
CA GLN A 104 10.45 -3.08 -12.51
C GLN A 104 10.80 -4.38 -11.77
N ALA A 105 11.51 -4.30 -10.65
CA ALA A 105 11.91 -5.47 -9.86
C ALA A 105 10.71 -6.30 -9.39
N VAL A 106 9.58 -5.66 -9.04
CA VAL A 106 8.34 -6.38 -8.70
C VAL A 106 7.77 -7.13 -9.91
N ARG A 107 7.82 -6.54 -11.11
CA ARG A 107 7.35 -7.19 -12.35
C ARG A 107 8.25 -8.37 -12.72
N ASP A 108 9.57 -8.19 -12.68
CA ASP A 108 10.55 -9.25 -12.99
C ASP A 108 10.37 -10.44 -12.05
N ARG A 109 10.21 -10.17 -10.74
CA ARG A 109 9.91 -11.22 -9.76
C ARG A 109 8.63 -11.99 -10.08
N ARG A 110 7.57 -11.31 -10.53
CA ARG A 110 6.30 -11.97 -10.88
C ARG A 110 6.45 -12.83 -12.13
N ALA A 111 7.17 -12.35 -13.15
CA ALA A 111 7.46 -13.10 -14.37
C ALA A 111 8.22 -14.39 -14.04
N TYR A 112 9.30 -14.30 -13.25
CA TYR A 112 10.07 -15.46 -12.81
C TYR A 112 9.23 -16.49 -12.03
N LEU A 113 8.35 -16.02 -11.13
CA LEU A 113 7.48 -16.92 -10.36
C LEU A 113 6.39 -17.58 -11.22
N TYR A 114 6.00 -16.97 -12.35
CA TYR A 114 5.06 -17.53 -13.30
C TYR A 114 5.71 -18.61 -14.18
N GLU A 115 6.98 -18.43 -14.54
CA GLU A 115 7.74 -19.46 -15.29
C GLU A 115 7.98 -20.74 -14.48
N LEU A 116 7.97 -20.65 -13.16
CA LEU A 116 8.16 -21.78 -12.23
C LEU A 116 6.87 -22.47 -11.79
N SER A 117 5.69 -21.97 -12.19
CA SER A 117 4.38 -22.50 -11.79
C SER A 117 3.75 -23.35 -12.87
#